data_AF-A0A8S2FG62-F1
#
_entry.id   AF-A0A8S2FG62-F1
#
_cell.length_a   1.000
_cell.length_b   1.000
_cell.length_c   1.000
_cell.angle_alpha   90.00
_cell.angle_beta   90.00
_cell.angle_gamma   90.00
#
_symmetry.space_group_name_H-M   'P 1'
#
loop_
_entity.id
_entity.type
_entity.pdbx_description
1 polymer ?
#
loop_
_entity_poly.entity_id
_entity_poly.type
_entity_poly.pdbx_seq_one_letter_code
_entity_poly.pdbx_strand_id
1 'polypeptide(L)'
;TVVFPCVPLLRVEGPILKTQLLETTLLTLINYATLVATNASRFRLEVGDDKILLEFGLRRAQGPDGGLSASKYCYMGGFNGTSNVLAGKLFGIPIQGTHAHAYVSSHSDLEELKTRVLHDRITNEERPFVELCLQYLYEIAPVLRCDPNQAHRGELAAFISYAIAFPTNFMALVDTYDVIRSGVPNFLGEQKRKYA
;
A
#
# COMPACT_ATOMS: atom_id res chain seq x y z
N THR A 1 -21.71 -0.58 -16.74
CA THR A 1 -22.55 0.18 -17.67
C THR A 1 -22.56 1.63 -17.26
N VAL A 2 -22.49 2.55 -18.22
CA VAL A 2 -22.60 4.00 -17.97
C VAL A 2 -24.07 4.36 -17.84
N VAL A 3 -24.37 5.29 -16.93
CA VAL A 3 -25.73 5.70 -16.61
C VAL A 3 -25.82 7.22 -16.63
N PHE A 4 -26.97 7.76 -17.01
CA PHE A 4 -27.18 9.19 -17.20
C PHE A 4 -28.33 9.72 -16.34
N PRO A 5 -28.37 11.04 -16.07
CA PRO A 5 -29.46 11.66 -15.32
C PRO A 5 -30.82 11.37 -15.94
N CYS A 6 -31.84 11.27 -15.09
CA CYS A 6 -33.25 11.05 -15.47
C CYS A 6 -33.52 9.72 -16.21
N VAL A 7 -32.60 8.76 -16.17
CA VAL A 7 -32.80 7.39 -16.68
C VAL A 7 -32.92 6.42 -15.50
N PRO A 8 -33.95 5.55 -15.46
CA PRO A 8 -34.12 4.62 -14.34
C PRO A 8 -33.03 3.55 -14.32
N LEU A 9 -32.36 3.39 -13.18
CA LEU A 9 -31.38 2.32 -12.92
C LEU A 9 -32.03 1.00 -12.50
N LEU A 10 -33.12 1.11 -11.73
CA LEU A 10 -33.84 -0.01 -11.13
C LEU A 10 -35.33 0.35 -11.14
N ARG A 11 -36.17 -0.62 -11.50
CA ARG A 11 -37.62 -0.56 -11.28
C ARG A 11 -38.01 -1.69 -10.35
N VAL A 12 -38.81 -1.37 -9.34
CA VAL A 12 -39.30 -2.33 -8.35
C VAL A 12 -40.82 -2.31 -8.39
N GLU A 13 -41.42 -3.47 -8.64
CA GLU A 13 -42.87 -3.62 -8.75
C GLU A 13 -43.37 -4.60 -7.69
N GLY A 14 -44.50 -4.26 -7.05
CA GLY A 14 -45.07 -5.08 -5.99
C GLY A 14 -46.02 -4.31 -5.07
N PRO A 15 -46.46 -4.93 -3.98
CA PRO A 15 -47.34 -4.29 -3.00
C PRO A 15 -46.69 -3.04 -2.40
N ILE A 16 -47.44 -1.92 -2.40
CA ILE A 16 -46.96 -0.59 -2.01
C ILE A 16 -46.15 -0.57 -0.71
N LEU A 17 -46.63 -1.26 0.33
CA LEU A 17 -45.95 -1.28 1.63
C LEU A 17 -44.56 -1.92 1.55
N LYS A 18 -44.42 -3.01 0.77
CA LYS A 18 -43.16 -3.73 0.64
C LYS A 18 -42.16 -2.94 -0.20
N THR A 19 -42.62 -2.34 -1.30
CA THR A 19 -41.75 -1.58 -2.20
C THR A 19 -41.29 -0.27 -1.57
N GLN A 20 -42.16 0.43 -0.83
CA GLN A 20 -41.82 1.66 -0.13
C GLN A 20 -40.75 1.45 0.95
N LEU A 21 -40.79 0.33 1.69
CA LEU A 21 -39.78 0.01 2.72
C LEU A 21 -38.37 -0.18 2.14
N LEU A 22 -38.25 -0.55 0.86
CA LEU A 22 -36.96 -0.77 0.22
C LEU A 22 -36.28 0.51 -0.24
N GLU A 23 -37.00 1.63 -0.34
CA GLU A 23 -36.52 2.89 -0.93
C GLU A 23 -35.22 3.36 -0.28
N THR A 24 -35.20 3.55 1.05
CA THR A 24 -34.03 4.06 1.78
C THR A 24 -32.79 3.18 1.61
N THR A 25 -32.99 1.86 1.69
CA THR A 25 -31.90 0.89 1.56
C THR A 25 -31.33 0.89 0.15
N LEU A 26 -32.20 0.86 -0.87
CA LEU A 26 -31.78 0.88 -2.27
C LEU A 26 -31.09 2.19 -2.63
N LEU A 27 -31.60 3.34 -2.18
CA LEU A 27 -30.95 4.64 -2.37
C LEU A 27 -29.55 4.65 -1.76
N THR A 28 -29.40 4.16 -0.53
CA THR A 28 -28.09 4.13 0.15
C THR A 28 -27.08 3.27 -0.60
N LEU A 29 -27.48 2.04 -0.96
CA LEU A 29 -26.61 1.08 -1.64
C LEU A 29 -26.22 1.55 -3.05
N ILE A 30 -27.19 2.03 -3.84
CA ILE A 30 -26.97 2.43 -5.24
C ILE A 30 -26.20 3.74 -5.31
N ASN A 31 -26.57 4.76 -4.51
CA ASN A 31 -25.91 6.06 -4.57
C ASN A 31 -24.44 5.95 -4.16
N TYR A 32 -24.14 5.21 -3.09
CA TYR A 32 -22.75 5.06 -2.64
C TYR A 32 -21.92 4.29 -3.67
N ALA A 33 -22.41 3.14 -4.15
CA ALA A 33 -21.71 2.30 -5.11
C ALA A 33 -21.39 3.04 -6.42
N THR A 34 -22.40 3.72 -6.98
CA THR A 34 -22.24 4.46 -8.23
C THR A 34 -21.34 5.67 -8.08
N LEU A 35 -21.41 6.41 -6.97
CA LEU A 35 -20.53 7.53 -6.68
C LEU A 35 -19.06 7.11 -6.63
N VAL A 36 -18.75 6.07 -5.84
CA VAL A 36 -17.36 5.59 -5.69
C VAL A 36 -16.83 5.05 -7.01
N ALA A 37 -17.60 4.21 -7.72
CA ALA A 37 -17.18 3.66 -9.00
C ALA A 37 -16.96 4.75 -10.06
N THR A 38 -17.82 5.77 -10.10
CA THR A 38 -17.67 6.90 -11.03
C THR A 38 -16.46 7.76 -10.69
N ASN A 39 -16.17 7.97 -9.41
CA ASN A 39 -14.97 8.72 -9.04
C ASN A 39 -13.69 7.94 -9.37
N ALA A 40 -13.70 6.63 -9.14
CA ALA A 40 -12.60 5.76 -9.51
C ALA A 40 -12.36 5.71 -11.03
N SER A 41 -13.42 5.69 -11.84
CA SER A 41 -13.28 5.75 -13.30
C SER A 41 -12.73 7.09 -13.79
N ARG A 42 -13.08 8.20 -13.14
CA ARG A 42 -12.47 9.51 -13.42
C ARG A 42 -10.96 9.49 -13.17
N PHE A 43 -10.50 8.91 -12.06
CA PHE A 43 -9.06 8.75 -11.83
C PHE A 43 -8.39 7.87 -12.88
N ARG A 44 -9.03 6.76 -13.29
CA ARG A 44 -8.50 5.91 -14.36
C ARG A 44 -8.37 6.67 -15.67
N LEU A 45 -9.38 7.47 -16.04
CA LEU A 45 -9.35 8.27 -17.27
C LEU A 45 -8.21 9.29 -17.28
N GLU A 46 -7.96 9.97 -16.15
CA GLU A 46 -6.88 10.96 -16.05
C GLU A 46 -5.49 10.33 -16.06
N VAL A 47 -5.33 9.15 -15.45
CA VAL A 47 -4.02 8.51 -15.27
C VAL A 47 -3.63 7.66 -16.49
N GLY A 48 -4.60 7.13 -17.23
CA GLY A 48 -4.37 6.19 -18.33
C GLY A 48 -4.24 4.73 -17.87
N ASP A 49 -4.22 3.79 -18.82
CA ASP A 49 -4.26 2.34 -18.55
C ASP A 49 -2.88 1.74 -18.19
N ASP A 50 -1.80 2.48 -18.42
CA ASP A 50 -0.43 2.01 -18.25
C ASP A 50 0.08 2.08 -16.80
N LYS A 51 -0.61 2.83 -15.93
CA LYS A 51 -0.23 2.98 -14.52
C LYS A 51 -1.05 2.10 -13.59
N ILE A 52 -0.40 1.67 -12.51
CA ILE A 52 -1.03 0.92 -11.43
C ILE A 52 -1.68 1.93 -10.46
N LEU A 53 -2.99 1.78 -10.27
CA LEU A 53 -3.79 2.54 -9.29
C LEU A 53 -4.16 1.65 -8.11
N LEU A 54 -3.89 2.12 -6.90
CA LEU A 54 -4.16 1.39 -5.65
C LEU A 54 -5.06 2.20 -4.72
N GLU A 55 -6.00 1.50 -4.09
CA GLU A 55 -6.93 2.10 -3.14
C GLU A 55 -6.43 1.91 -1.69
N PHE A 56 -6.07 3.02 -1.03
CA PHE A 56 -5.57 3.08 0.34
C PHE A 56 -6.40 3.99 1.27
N GLY A 57 -7.70 4.11 0.99
CA GLY A 57 -8.67 4.94 1.71
C GLY A 57 -9.32 4.26 2.92
N LEU A 58 -9.04 2.97 3.19
CA LEU A 58 -9.68 2.18 4.25
C LEU A 58 -9.78 2.92 5.59
N ARG A 59 -8.71 3.59 6.03
CA ARG A 59 -8.63 4.28 7.33
C ARG A 59 -9.53 5.52 7.45
N ARG A 60 -10.12 5.99 6.35
CA ARG A 60 -11.05 7.14 6.31
C ARG A 60 -12.43 6.75 5.77
N ALA A 61 -12.63 5.46 5.46
CA ALA A 61 -13.91 4.98 4.96
C ALA A 61 -14.96 5.01 6.08
N GLN A 62 -16.19 5.35 5.70
CA GLN A 62 -17.25 5.65 6.68
C GLN A 62 -18.00 4.39 7.13
N GLY A 63 -18.06 4.18 8.44
CA GLY A 63 -18.83 3.09 9.04
C GLY A 63 -18.19 1.70 8.84
N PRO A 64 -18.87 0.64 9.33
CA PRO A 64 -18.30 -0.72 9.35
C PRO A 64 -18.15 -1.34 7.96
N ASP A 65 -19.06 -1.03 7.02
CA ASP A 65 -19.03 -1.58 5.65
C ASP A 65 -18.33 -0.65 4.63
N GLY A 66 -18.18 0.64 4.96
CA GLY A 66 -17.67 1.62 4.00
C GLY A 66 -16.29 1.27 3.46
N GLY A 67 -15.42 0.67 4.27
CA GLY A 67 -14.11 0.19 3.82
C GLY A 67 -14.22 -0.90 2.76
N LEU A 68 -15.08 -1.89 2.97
CA LEU A 68 -15.27 -3.02 2.06
C LEU A 68 -15.92 -2.56 0.75
N SER A 69 -17.01 -1.81 0.87
CA SER A 69 -17.74 -1.29 -0.27
C SER A 69 -16.90 -0.30 -1.09
N ALA A 70 -16.13 0.59 -0.46
CA ALA A 70 -15.22 1.50 -1.17
C ALA A 70 -14.20 0.73 -2.01
N SER A 71 -13.47 -0.21 -1.40
CA SER A 71 -12.46 -1.00 -2.10
C SER A 71 -13.05 -1.77 -3.29
N LYS A 72 -14.24 -2.37 -3.10
CA LYS A 72 -14.96 -3.09 -4.16
C LYS A 72 -15.29 -2.20 -5.35
N TYR A 73 -15.90 -1.03 -5.11
CA TYR A 73 -16.36 -0.15 -6.18
C TYR A 73 -15.21 0.65 -6.81
N CYS A 74 -14.13 0.95 -6.08
CA CYS A 74 -12.91 1.50 -6.66
C CYS A 74 -12.26 0.54 -7.65
N TYR A 75 -12.16 -0.75 -7.30
CA TYR A 75 -11.65 -1.77 -8.20
C TYR A 75 -12.53 -1.90 -9.45
N MET A 76 -13.86 -1.93 -9.27
CA MET A 76 -14.82 -1.96 -10.38
C MET A 76 -14.72 -0.72 -11.28
N GLY A 77 -14.40 0.44 -10.72
CA GLY A 77 -14.19 1.69 -11.46
C GLY A 77 -12.86 1.76 -12.21
N GLY A 78 -11.95 0.79 -12.03
CA GLY A 78 -10.72 0.67 -12.80
C GLY A 78 -9.42 0.73 -11.99
N PHE A 79 -9.46 0.69 -10.66
CA PHE A 79 -8.25 0.52 -9.85
C PHE A 79 -7.71 -0.91 -9.96
N ASN A 80 -6.40 -1.10 -9.75
CA ASN A 80 -5.74 -2.39 -9.89
C ASN A 80 -5.69 -3.20 -8.58
N GLY A 81 -5.83 -2.57 -7.43
CA GLY A 81 -5.77 -3.25 -6.14
C GLY A 81 -6.14 -2.38 -4.96
N THR A 82 -6.13 -2.97 -3.77
CA THR A 82 -6.51 -2.32 -2.50
C THR A 82 -5.63 -2.79 -1.32
N SER A 83 -5.54 -1.99 -0.27
CA SER A 83 -5.03 -2.43 1.04
C SER A 83 -6.02 -3.28 1.85
N ASN A 84 -7.29 -3.32 1.46
CA ASN A 84 -8.34 -3.97 2.26
C ASN A 84 -8.33 -5.50 2.08
N VAL A 85 -7.80 -6.20 3.09
CA VAL A 85 -7.71 -7.67 3.10
C VAL A 85 -9.08 -8.35 3.05
N LEU A 86 -10.13 -7.74 3.62
CA LEU A 86 -11.48 -8.32 3.58
C LEU A 86 -12.04 -8.27 2.15
N ALA A 87 -11.75 -7.21 1.41
CA ALA A 87 -12.13 -7.07 0.01
C ALA A 87 -11.41 -8.11 -0.86
N GLY A 88 -10.12 -8.36 -0.61
CA GLY A 88 -9.39 -9.43 -1.27
C GLY A 88 -9.94 -10.82 -0.93
N LYS A 89 -10.29 -11.08 0.34
CA LYS A 89 -10.90 -12.36 0.77
C LYS A 89 -12.26 -12.63 0.13
N LEU A 90 -13.15 -11.62 0.10
CA LEU A 90 -14.54 -11.80 -0.34
C LEU A 90 -14.72 -11.68 -1.86
N PHE A 91 -13.93 -10.83 -2.52
CA PHE A 91 -14.11 -10.48 -3.93
C PHE A 91 -12.91 -10.81 -4.81
N GLY A 92 -11.83 -11.40 -4.26
CA GLY A 92 -10.63 -11.75 -5.03
C GLY A 92 -9.86 -10.54 -5.57
N ILE A 93 -10.08 -9.35 -5.00
CA ILE A 93 -9.40 -8.11 -5.43
C ILE A 93 -7.92 -8.21 -5.05
N PRO A 94 -6.97 -7.89 -5.96
CA PRO A 94 -5.55 -7.88 -5.66
C PRO A 94 -5.23 -6.99 -4.46
N ILE A 95 -4.52 -7.56 -3.48
CA ILE A 95 -4.13 -6.86 -2.26
C ILE A 95 -2.71 -6.33 -2.46
N GLN A 96 -2.50 -5.06 -2.12
CA GLN A 96 -1.17 -4.47 -2.05
C GLN A 96 -1.04 -3.61 -0.79
N GLY A 97 0.12 -3.62 -0.16
CA GLY A 97 0.39 -2.85 1.04
C GLY A 97 1.84 -2.98 1.48
N THR A 98 2.36 -1.93 2.10
CA THR A 98 3.72 -1.86 2.64
C THR A 98 3.71 -2.03 4.16
N HIS A 99 4.77 -1.58 4.83
CA HIS A 99 4.71 -1.21 6.24
C HIS A 99 4.25 0.25 6.43
N ALA A 100 3.99 0.64 7.68
CA ALA A 100 3.54 1.98 8.06
C ALA A 100 4.63 2.75 8.82
N HIS A 101 4.52 4.08 8.92
CA HIS A 101 5.44 4.90 9.72
C HIS A 101 5.57 4.43 11.17
N ALA A 102 4.48 3.95 11.78
CA ALA A 102 4.52 3.42 13.14
C ALA A 102 5.48 2.22 13.30
N TYR A 103 5.67 1.42 12.23
CA TYR A 103 6.65 0.34 12.21
C TYR A 103 8.08 0.87 12.10
N VAL A 104 8.31 1.93 11.32
CA VAL A 104 9.63 2.57 11.23
C VAL A 104 10.01 3.22 12.56
N SER A 105 9.09 3.99 13.15
CA SER A 105 9.30 4.68 14.42
C SER A 105 9.37 3.77 15.65
N SER A 106 8.99 2.49 15.54
CA SER A 106 9.13 1.53 16.65
C SER A 106 10.54 0.96 16.80
N HIS A 107 11.45 1.27 15.87
CA HIS A 107 12.84 0.81 15.92
C HIS A 107 13.75 1.96 16.36
N SER A 108 14.58 1.72 17.36
CA SER A 108 15.50 2.73 17.89
C SER A 108 16.88 2.62 17.24
N ASP A 109 17.42 1.39 17.16
CA ASP A 109 18.77 1.10 16.67
C ASP A 109 18.89 -0.30 16.05
N LEU A 110 20.01 -0.58 15.39
CA LEU A 110 20.36 -1.85 14.75
C LEU A 110 20.61 -2.99 15.75
N GLU A 111 20.83 -2.68 17.03
CA GLU A 111 21.04 -3.69 18.09
C GLU A 111 19.76 -4.44 18.43
N GLU A 112 18.58 -3.86 18.14
CA GLU A 112 17.28 -4.48 18.41
C GLU A 112 16.97 -5.64 17.43
N LEU A 113 17.73 -5.76 16.34
CA LEU A 113 17.55 -6.78 15.31
C LEU A 113 18.01 -8.16 15.81
N LYS A 114 17.03 -9.03 16.07
CA LYS A 114 17.28 -10.44 16.43
C LYS A 114 17.94 -11.24 15.30
N THR A 115 17.53 -10.98 14.07
CA THR A 115 18.04 -11.64 12.87
C THR A 115 18.88 -10.64 12.11
N ARG A 116 20.15 -10.98 11.87
CA ARG A 116 21.13 -10.10 11.19
C ARG A 116 21.67 -10.70 9.90
N VAL A 117 21.21 -11.90 9.55
CA VAL A 117 21.59 -12.63 8.34
C VAL A 117 20.43 -12.70 7.36
N LEU A 118 20.76 -12.76 6.07
CA LEU A 118 19.81 -13.01 4.99
C LEU A 118 20.33 -14.18 4.15
N HIS A 119 19.45 -15.12 3.82
CA HIS A 119 19.79 -16.21 2.92
C HIS A 119 19.72 -15.74 1.48
N ASP A 120 20.77 -16.07 0.74
CA ASP A 120 20.81 -15.89 -0.70
C ASP A 120 19.76 -16.77 -1.39
N ARG A 121 19.02 -16.22 -2.35
CA ARG A 121 17.97 -16.99 -3.05
C ARG A 121 18.54 -18.06 -3.97
N ILE A 122 19.75 -17.87 -4.49
CA ILE A 122 20.40 -18.72 -5.48
C ILE A 122 21.37 -19.67 -4.79
N THR A 123 22.27 -19.15 -3.95
CA THR A 123 23.33 -19.96 -3.32
C THR A 123 22.88 -20.58 -2.00
N ASN A 124 21.78 -20.11 -1.40
CA ASN A 124 21.30 -20.48 -0.08
C ASN A 124 22.32 -20.24 1.05
N GLU A 125 23.35 -19.45 0.79
CA GLU A 125 24.35 -19.06 1.78
C GLU A 125 23.84 -17.94 2.69
N GLU A 126 24.23 -17.99 3.96
CA GLU A 126 23.95 -16.92 4.92
C GLU A 126 24.92 -15.76 4.72
N ARG A 127 24.40 -14.56 4.47
CA ARG A 127 25.21 -13.34 4.40
C ARG A 127 24.91 -12.41 5.58
N PRO A 128 25.93 -11.76 6.17
CA PRO A 128 25.75 -10.77 7.23
C PRO A 128 25.12 -9.51 6.64
N PHE A 129 23.79 -9.43 6.73
CA PHE A 129 23.00 -8.48 5.95
C PHE A 129 23.05 -7.07 6.52
N VAL A 130 23.15 -6.93 7.85
CA VAL A 130 23.23 -5.62 8.52
C VAL A 130 24.55 -4.92 8.15
N GLU A 131 25.66 -5.64 8.25
CA GLU A 131 27.00 -5.15 7.94
C GLU A 131 27.10 -4.77 6.47
N LEU A 132 26.49 -5.56 5.58
CA LEU A 132 26.43 -5.29 4.15
C LEU A 132 25.65 -4.00 3.86
N CYS A 133 24.48 -3.80 4.49
CA CYS A 133 23.69 -2.56 4.33
C CYS A 133 24.45 -1.33 4.81
N LEU A 134 25.16 -1.43 5.94
CA LEU A 134 26.00 -0.37 6.46
C LEU A 134 27.15 -0.04 5.50
N GLN A 135 27.88 -1.06 5.04
CA GLN A 135 28.97 -0.89 4.08
C GLN A 135 28.48 -0.13 2.83
N TYR A 136 27.31 -0.52 2.31
CA TYR A 136 26.74 0.13 1.13
C TYR A 136 26.26 1.55 1.39
N LEU A 137 25.70 1.84 2.56
CA LEU A 137 25.37 3.21 2.95
C LEU A 137 26.61 4.13 2.90
N TYR A 138 27.76 3.67 3.40
CA TYR A 138 29.01 4.43 3.32
C TYR A 138 29.55 4.53 1.88
N GLU A 139 29.34 3.52 1.04
CA GLU A 139 29.75 3.52 -0.38
C GLU A 139 28.94 4.53 -1.22
N ILE A 140 27.63 4.64 -0.98
CA ILE A 140 26.74 5.54 -1.75
C ILE A 140 26.73 6.98 -1.22
N ALA A 141 27.14 7.20 0.03
CA ALA A 141 27.10 8.51 0.67
C ALA A 141 27.81 9.63 -0.12
N PRO A 142 28.99 9.42 -0.72
CA PRO A 142 29.63 10.43 -1.58
C PRO A 142 28.81 10.77 -2.83
N VAL A 143 28.11 9.78 -3.40
CA VAL A 143 27.26 9.95 -4.60
C VAL A 143 26.03 10.79 -4.26
N LEU A 144 25.40 10.51 -3.12
CA LEU A 144 24.22 11.23 -2.63
C LEU A 144 24.56 12.58 -1.98
N ARG A 145 25.85 12.87 -1.77
CA ARG A 145 26.33 14.05 -1.03
C ARG A 145 25.69 14.17 0.36
N CYS A 146 25.50 13.04 1.03
CA CYS A 146 24.96 12.96 2.38
C CYS A 146 26.01 12.45 3.37
N ASP A 147 25.92 12.89 4.62
CA ASP A 147 26.71 12.31 5.71
C ASP A 147 25.99 11.04 6.20
N PRO A 148 26.59 9.84 6.07
CA PRO A 148 25.97 8.59 6.48
C PRO A 148 25.73 8.51 8.00
N ASN A 149 26.38 9.36 8.80
CA ASN A 149 26.14 9.44 10.24
C ASN A 149 24.88 10.24 10.60
N GLN A 150 24.32 11.01 9.66
CA GLN A 150 23.06 11.72 9.86
C GLN A 150 21.84 10.84 9.59
N ALA A 151 22.01 9.71 8.91
CA ALA A 151 20.93 8.78 8.64
C ALA A 151 20.48 8.06 9.93
N HIS A 152 19.17 8.03 10.18
CA HIS A 152 18.60 7.46 11.38
C HIS A 152 18.81 5.94 11.42
N ARG A 153 19.55 5.43 12.41
CA ARG A 153 19.88 3.99 12.53
C ARG A 153 18.65 3.12 12.75
N GLY A 154 17.66 3.59 13.52
CA GLY A 154 16.39 2.91 13.68
C GLY A 154 15.59 2.79 12.38
N GLU A 155 15.70 3.74 11.45
CA GLU A 155 15.01 3.66 10.15
C GLU A 155 15.65 2.59 9.27
N LEU A 156 16.99 2.54 9.26
CA LEU A 156 17.73 1.45 8.61
C LEU A 156 17.40 0.09 9.24
N ALA A 157 17.29 0.02 10.57
CA ALA A 157 16.90 -1.21 11.27
C ALA A 157 15.51 -1.69 10.84
N ALA A 158 14.52 -0.79 10.76
CA ALA A 158 13.19 -1.11 10.27
C ALA A 158 13.21 -1.62 8.82
N PHE A 159 14.00 -0.99 7.95
CA PHE A 159 14.13 -1.44 6.56
C PHE A 159 14.75 -2.83 6.50
N ILE A 160 15.85 -3.08 7.20
CA ILE A 160 16.49 -4.40 7.26
C ILE A 160 15.52 -5.46 7.79
N SER A 161 14.83 -5.18 8.89
CA SER A 161 13.83 -6.07 9.51
C SER A 161 12.72 -6.43 8.52
N TYR A 162 12.15 -5.43 7.84
CA TYR A 162 11.13 -5.63 6.83
C TYR A 162 11.65 -6.43 5.63
N ALA A 163 12.89 -6.15 5.24
CA ALA A 163 13.53 -6.75 4.08
C ALA A 163 13.94 -8.22 4.34
N ILE A 164 14.18 -8.62 5.59
CA ILE A 164 14.38 -10.02 5.99
C ILE A 164 13.04 -10.78 5.90
N ALA A 165 11.94 -10.17 6.34
CA ALA A 165 10.62 -10.78 6.28
C ALA A 165 10.07 -10.87 4.84
N PHE A 166 10.37 -9.88 3.99
CA PHE A 166 9.84 -9.76 2.63
C PHE A 166 10.97 -9.52 1.60
N PRO A 167 11.85 -10.50 1.35
CA PRO A 167 13.05 -10.30 0.54
C PRO A 167 12.76 -10.07 -0.96
N THR A 168 11.64 -10.58 -1.47
CA THR A 168 11.29 -10.47 -2.90
C THR A 168 10.43 -9.26 -3.23
N ASN A 169 9.68 -8.73 -2.26
CA ASN A 169 8.71 -7.65 -2.44
C ASN A 169 8.99 -6.52 -1.44
N PHE A 170 10.25 -6.10 -1.37
CA PHE A 170 10.64 -5.02 -0.48
C PHE A 170 10.11 -3.67 -0.99
N MET A 171 9.53 -2.90 -0.07
CA MET A 171 9.11 -1.51 -0.28
C MET A 171 9.36 -0.75 1.01
N ALA A 172 9.83 0.50 0.90
CA ALA A 172 10.23 1.31 2.05
C ALA A 172 9.50 2.66 2.09
N LEU A 173 9.17 3.12 3.30
CA LEU A 173 8.72 4.48 3.56
C LEU A 173 9.92 5.37 3.92
N VAL A 174 10.34 6.20 2.97
CA VAL A 174 11.56 7.03 3.08
C VAL A 174 11.33 8.40 3.69
N ASP A 175 10.11 8.74 4.08
CA ASP A 175 9.69 10.06 4.54
C ASP A 175 9.39 10.11 6.05
N THR A 176 9.91 9.15 6.83
CA THR A 176 9.65 9.11 8.28
C THR A 176 10.43 10.19 9.04
N TYR A 177 11.72 10.40 8.71
CA TYR A 177 12.57 11.41 9.36
C TYR A 177 12.99 12.52 8.40
N ASP A 178 13.86 12.19 7.43
CA ASP A 178 14.31 13.10 6.39
C ASP A 178 14.54 12.28 5.11
N VAL A 179 13.86 12.65 4.03
CA VAL A 179 13.91 11.92 2.76
C VAL A 179 15.32 11.87 2.20
N ILE A 180 16.04 12.99 2.19
CA ILE A 180 17.32 13.11 1.50
C ILE A 180 18.48 12.69 2.40
N ARG A 181 18.40 12.99 3.70
CA ARG A 181 19.48 12.73 4.66
C ARG A 181 19.39 11.37 5.33
N SER A 182 18.21 10.75 5.36
CA SER A 182 17.97 9.49 6.06
C SER A 182 17.31 8.43 5.18
N GLY A 183 16.07 8.65 4.72
CA GLY A 183 15.26 7.61 4.12
C GLY A 183 15.78 7.08 2.79
N VAL A 184 16.12 7.97 1.83
CA VAL A 184 16.70 7.57 0.55
C VAL A 184 18.08 6.91 0.71
N PRO A 185 19.02 7.47 1.51
CA PRO A 185 20.28 6.78 1.82
C PRO A 185 20.07 5.39 2.43
N ASN A 186 19.20 5.26 3.44
CA ASN A 186 18.91 3.98 4.09
C ASN A 186 18.28 2.97 3.13
N PHE A 187 17.37 3.42 2.27
CA PHE A 187 16.76 2.58 1.24
C PHE A 187 17.80 2.07 0.23
N LEU A 188 18.65 2.97 -0.27
CA LEU A 188 19.66 2.59 -1.26
C LEU A 188 20.78 1.72 -0.67
N GLY A 189 21.13 1.91 0.60
CA GLY A 189 22.06 1.04 1.32
C GLY A 189 21.57 -0.40 1.40
N GLU A 190 20.25 -0.61 1.44
CA GLU A 190 19.61 -1.93 1.41
C GLU A 190 19.57 -2.54 0.00
N GLN A 191 19.47 -1.72 -1.06
CA GLN A 191 19.14 -2.16 -2.42
C GLN A 191 20.25 -2.89 -3.19
N LYS A 192 21.49 -2.96 -2.70
CA LYS A 192 22.57 -3.72 -3.35
C LYS A 192 22.46 -5.24 -3.11
N ARG A 193 21.21 -5.72 -3.12
CA ARG A 193 20.76 -7.11 -3.22
C ARG A 193 20.78 -7.65 -4.66
N LYS A 194 20.70 -6.76 -5.67
CA LYS A 194 20.53 -7.16 -7.09
C LYS A 194 21.72 -7.88 -7.74
N TYR A 195 22.85 -8.00 -7.04
CA TYR A 195 24.07 -8.66 -7.55
C TYR A 195 24.65 -9.68 -6.57
N ALA A 196 23.87 -10.11 -5.57
CA ALA A 196 24.25 -11.15 -4.62
C ALA A 196 23.54 -12.46 -4.98
#